data_AF-A0A1N6MU29-F1
#
_entry.id   AF-A0A1N6MU29-F1
#
_cell.length_a   1.000
_cell.length_b   1.000
_cell.length_c   1.000
_cell.angle_alpha   90.00
_cell.angle_beta   90.00
_cell.angle_gamma   90.00
#
_symmetry.space_group_name_H-M   'P 1'
#
loop_
_entity.id
_entity.type
_entity.pdbx_description
1 polymer ?
#
loop_
_entity_poly.entity_id
_entity_poly.type
_entity_poly.pdbx_seq_one_letter_code
_entity_poly.pdbx_strand_id
1 'polypeptide(L)'
;MKEAIERAWSARALERQIGTFYYERLLSTQAKQQNIQSVLDEAQQKTTELALSAKDYLRDPYIFDFLGLPNTSLQENELEQALIDNLQKFLLELGKGFAFVERQQRISTDDGDYYIDLVFYNFHLKCFLLIDLKMHKLTHQDVGQMDMYVRMYEEKKRCSDDNPTIGLILCTENNHTVAKYSVLNDSKQLFASKYMLELPSEEELRLQLEKERQHLLKQQGKSQC
;
A
#
# COMPACT_ATOMS: atom_id res chain seq x y z
N MET A 1 -9.69 -12.53 -27.89
CA MET A 1 -8.27 -12.14 -27.71
C MET A 1 -7.68 -11.42 -28.92
N LYS A 2 -7.76 -11.97 -30.15
CA LYS A 2 -7.17 -11.32 -31.35
C LYS A 2 -7.63 -9.87 -31.56
N GLU A 3 -8.94 -9.61 -31.48
CA GLU A 3 -9.50 -8.26 -31.64
C GLU A 3 -8.92 -7.25 -30.62
N ALA A 4 -8.71 -7.66 -29.37
CA ALA A 4 -8.17 -6.78 -28.33
C ALA A 4 -6.71 -6.38 -28.61
N ILE A 5 -5.94 -7.28 -29.22
CA ILE A 5 -4.55 -7.04 -29.63
C ILE A 5 -4.53 -6.11 -30.85
N GLU A 6 -5.35 -6.38 -31.87
CA GLU A 6 -5.46 -5.56 -33.08
C GLU A 6 -5.94 -4.13 -32.80
N ARG A 7 -6.81 -3.96 -31.78
CA ARG A 7 -7.36 -2.68 -31.36
C ARG A 7 -6.61 -2.02 -30.20
N ALA A 8 -5.49 -2.61 -29.75
CA ALA A 8 -4.67 -2.13 -28.64
C ALA A 8 -5.47 -1.79 -27.36
N TRP A 9 -6.44 -2.63 -27.00
CA TRP A 9 -7.27 -2.39 -25.82
C TRP A 9 -6.49 -2.65 -24.53
N SER A 10 -6.51 -1.65 -23.63
CA SER A 10 -6.12 -1.83 -22.23
C SER A 10 -7.03 -2.82 -21.53
N ALA A 11 -6.62 -3.34 -20.36
CA ALA A 11 -7.46 -4.26 -19.57
C ALA A 11 -8.84 -3.65 -19.28
N ARG A 12 -8.90 -2.36 -18.92
CA ARG A 12 -10.14 -1.62 -18.68
C ARG A 12 -10.98 -1.43 -19.95
N ALA A 13 -10.33 -1.16 -21.08
CA ALA A 13 -11.00 -1.08 -22.37
C ALA A 13 -11.62 -2.43 -22.76
N LEU A 14 -10.88 -3.53 -22.58
CA LEU A 14 -11.36 -4.88 -22.83
C LEU A 14 -12.52 -5.26 -21.91
N GLU A 15 -12.41 -5.01 -20.61
CA GLU A 15 -13.45 -5.27 -19.61
C GLU A 15 -14.74 -4.50 -19.93
N ARG A 16 -14.62 -3.23 -20.33
CA ARG A 16 -15.76 -2.45 -20.83
C ARG A 16 -16.40 -3.11 -22.05
N GLN A 17 -15.62 -3.53 -23.05
CA GLN A 17 -16.18 -4.13 -24.27
C GLN A 17 -16.87 -5.46 -23.99
N ILE A 18 -16.35 -6.25 -23.05
CA ILE A 18 -17.01 -7.45 -22.51
C ILE A 18 -18.35 -7.06 -21.87
N GLY A 19 -18.36 -6.07 -20.98
CA GLY A 19 -19.58 -5.60 -20.29
C GLY A 19 -20.64 -5.02 -21.22
N THR A 20 -20.25 -4.45 -22.37
CA THR A 20 -21.19 -3.94 -23.39
C THR A 20 -21.60 -4.98 -24.44
N PHE A 21 -21.23 -6.25 -24.25
CA PHE A 21 -21.51 -7.35 -25.18
C PHE A 21 -21.07 -7.04 -26.62
N TYR A 22 -19.92 -6.37 -26.77
CA TYR A 22 -19.44 -5.85 -28.05
C TYR A 22 -19.40 -6.92 -29.15
N TYR A 23 -18.90 -8.11 -28.83
CA TYR A 23 -18.76 -9.21 -29.79
C TYR A 23 -20.13 -9.72 -30.28
N GLU A 24 -21.10 -9.85 -29.37
CA GLU A 24 -22.46 -10.27 -29.72
C GLU A 24 -23.16 -9.22 -30.59
N ARG A 25 -22.97 -7.94 -30.28
CA ARG A 25 -23.49 -6.83 -31.09
C ARG A 25 -22.88 -6.83 -32.50
N LEU A 26 -21.56 -7.04 -32.60
CA LEU A 26 -20.86 -7.09 -33.88
C LEU A 26 -21.36 -8.23 -34.75
N LEU A 27 -21.50 -9.44 -34.17
CA LEU A 27 -22.07 -10.60 -34.88
C LEU A 27 -23.55 -10.37 -35.27
N SER A 28 -24.36 -9.77 -34.41
CA SER A 28 -25.77 -9.49 -34.70
C SER A 28 -25.94 -8.48 -35.84
N THR A 29 -25.15 -7.41 -35.85
CA THR A 29 -25.15 -6.39 -36.91
C THR A 29 -24.69 -7.00 -38.25
N GLN A 30 -23.65 -7.85 -38.22
CA GLN A 30 -23.19 -8.57 -39.41
C GLN A 30 -24.24 -9.55 -39.95
N ALA A 31 -24.88 -10.33 -39.07
CA ALA A 31 -25.94 -11.27 -39.43
C ALA A 31 -27.18 -10.57 -40.03
N LYS A 32 -27.48 -9.35 -39.57
CA LYS A 32 -28.57 -8.51 -40.08
C LYS A 32 -28.19 -7.69 -41.32
N GLN A 33 -26.98 -7.85 -41.87
CA GLN A 33 -26.45 -7.04 -42.98
C GLN A 33 -26.53 -5.53 -42.72
N GLN A 34 -26.43 -5.12 -41.46
CA GLN A 34 -26.47 -3.73 -41.04
C GLN A 34 -25.05 -3.15 -41.00
N ASN A 35 -24.95 -1.82 -40.94
CA ASN A 35 -23.65 -1.14 -40.96
C ASN A 35 -22.84 -1.44 -39.69
N ILE A 36 -21.82 -2.28 -39.84
CA ILE A 36 -20.89 -2.69 -38.77
C ILE A 36 -20.04 -1.49 -38.29
N GLN A 37 -19.84 -0.49 -39.15
CA GLN A 37 -19.01 0.67 -38.84
C GLN A 37 -19.50 1.43 -37.61
N SER A 38 -20.81 1.50 -37.40
CA SER A 38 -21.39 2.16 -36.22
C SER A 38 -20.93 1.53 -34.89
N VAL A 39 -20.83 0.19 -34.85
CA VAL A 39 -20.36 -0.54 -33.66
C VAL A 39 -18.86 -0.39 -33.47
N LEU A 40 -18.10 -0.32 -34.56
CA LEU A 40 -16.65 -0.09 -34.54
C LEU A 40 -16.31 1.33 -34.05
N ASP A 41 -17.01 2.34 -34.56
CA ASP A 41 -16.77 3.74 -34.23
C ASP A 41 -17.10 4.03 -32.76
N GLU A 42 -18.21 3.48 -32.25
CA GLU A 42 -18.55 3.58 -30.82
C GLU A 42 -17.46 2.98 -29.95
N ALA A 43 -17.01 1.76 -30.29
CA ALA A 43 -15.97 1.08 -29.55
C ALA A 43 -14.68 1.89 -29.53
N GLN A 44 -14.25 2.40 -30.69
CA GLN A 44 -13.04 3.21 -30.79
C GLN A 44 -13.15 4.49 -29.97
N GLN A 45 -14.24 5.26 -30.10
CA GLN A 45 -14.43 6.49 -29.34
C GLN A 45 -14.39 6.25 -27.83
N LYS A 46 -15.06 5.19 -27.36
CA LYS A 46 -15.17 4.89 -25.93
C LYS A 46 -13.95 4.19 -25.34
N THR A 47 -13.06 3.62 -26.16
CA THR A 47 -11.79 3.04 -25.69
C THR A 47 -10.61 3.98 -25.87
N THR A 48 -10.73 5.05 -26.66
CA THR A 48 -9.65 6.04 -26.84
C THR A 48 -9.29 6.74 -25.54
N GLU A 49 -10.29 7.10 -24.72
CA GLU A 49 -10.08 7.68 -23.38
C GLU A 49 -9.54 6.66 -22.36
N LEU A 50 -9.69 5.37 -22.64
CA LEU A 50 -9.20 4.25 -21.83
C LEU A 50 -7.87 3.69 -22.37
N ALA A 51 -7.33 4.30 -23.42
CA ALA A 51 -6.04 3.93 -23.99
C ALA A 51 -4.95 4.28 -22.98
N LEU A 52 -4.04 3.33 -22.76
CA LEU A 52 -2.89 3.57 -21.91
C LEU A 52 -2.01 4.61 -22.59
N SER A 53 -1.71 5.70 -21.90
CA SER A 53 -0.69 6.63 -22.39
C SER A 53 0.71 6.03 -22.16
N ALA A 54 1.71 6.48 -22.90
CA ALA A 54 3.11 6.09 -22.63
C ALA A 54 3.52 6.38 -21.17
N LYS A 55 2.89 7.39 -20.53
CA LYS A 55 3.09 7.70 -19.11
C LYS A 55 2.47 6.68 -18.15
N ASP A 56 1.44 5.95 -18.57
CA ASP A 56 0.82 4.88 -17.77
C ASP A 56 1.59 3.56 -17.91
N TYR A 57 2.20 3.33 -19.08
CA TYR A 57 3.12 2.21 -19.31
C TYR A 57 4.41 2.35 -18.48
N LEU A 58 4.89 3.59 -18.34
CA LEU A 58 6.01 3.99 -17.46
C LEU A 58 5.65 3.99 -15.96
N ARG A 59 4.57 3.33 -15.53
CA ARG A 59 4.33 3.06 -14.10
C ARG A 59 4.38 1.58 -13.77
N ASP A 60 4.60 0.71 -14.74
CA ASP A 60 4.73 -0.72 -14.50
C ASP A 60 6.15 -1.03 -14.00
N PRO A 61 6.34 -1.42 -12.72
CA PRO A 61 7.66 -1.65 -12.13
C PRO A 61 8.47 -2.69 -12.89
N TYR A 62 7.80 -3.67 -13.51
CA TYR A 62 8.43 -4.76 -14.25
C TYR A 62 9.14 -4.31 -15.53
N ILE A 63 8.68 -3.22 -16.14
CA ILE A 63 9.23 -2.72 -17.41
C ILE A 63 10.55 -2.00 -17.16
N PHE A 64 10.68 -1.32 -16.03
CA PHE A 64 11.89 -0.62 -15.65
C PHE A 64 13.05 -1.58 -15.33
N ASP A 65 12.76 -2.68 -14.65
CA ASP A 65 13.73 -3.75 -14.40
C ASP A 65 14.19 -4.44 -15.70
N PHE A 66 13.32 -4.53 -16.71
CA PHE A 66 13.70 -5.08 -18.02
C PHE A 66 14.57 -4.14 -18.85
N LEU A 67 14.36 -2.82 -18.75
CA LEU A 67 15.04 -1.83 -19.58
C LEU A 67 16.37 -1.32 -18.99
N GLY A 68 16.72 -1.68 -17.75
CA GLY A 68 17.99 -1.28 -17.13
C GLY A 68 18.16 0.23 -16.98
N LEU A 69 17.04 0.98 -16.96
CA LEU A 69 17.03 2.43 -16.76
C LEU A 69 17.10 2.73 -15.24
N PRO A 70 17.65 3.88 -14.79
CA PRO A 70 17.62 4.23 -13.38
C PRO A 70 16.17 4.36 -12.87
N ASN A 71 15.77 3.40 -12.04
CA ASN A 71 14.39 3.13 -11.63
C ASN A 71 13.89 4.15 -10.58
N THR A 72 12.85 4.91 -10.92
CA THR A 72 12.05 5.65 -9.92
C THR A 72 11.46 4.72 -8.85
N SER A 73 11.13 3.48 -9.22
CA SER A 73 10.64 2.43 -8.32
C SER A 73 11.70 1.89 -7.35
N LEU A 74 12.98 1.81 -7.76
CA LEU A 74 14.07 1.46 -6.83
C LEU A 74 14.28 2.59 -5.83
N GLN A 75 14.19 3.84 -6.28
CA GLN A 75 14.32 5.00 -5.38
C GLN A 75 13.19 5.06 -4.34
N GLU A 76 11.95 4.72 -4.73
CA GLU A 76 10.82 4.66 -3.80
C GLU A 76 10.97 3.51 -2.78
N ASN A 77 11.36 2.31 -3.24
CA ASN A 77 11.61 1.18 -2.35
C ASN A 77 12.80 1.42 -1.40
N GLU A 78 13.89 2.02 -1.89
CA GLU A 78 15.03 2.40 -1.07
C GLU A 78 14.65 3.45 -0.03
N LEU A 79 13.82 4.43 -0.40
CA LEU A 79 13.30 5.44 0.50
C LEU A 79 12.40 4.81 1.59
N GLU A 80 11.50 3.91 1.20
CA GLU A 80 10.63 3.20 2.13
C GLU A 80 11.43 2.38 3.13
N GLN A 81 12.39 1.58 2.65
CA GLN A 81 13.26 0.78 3.52
C GLN A 81 14.09 1.66 4.46
N ALA A 82 14.65 2.76 3.97
CA ALA A 82 15.40 3.70 4.81
C ALA A 82 14.53 4.36 5.89
N LEU A 83 13.26 4.67 5.59
CA LEU A 83 12.30 5.18 6.56
C LEU A 83 11.94 4.12 7.61
N ILE A 84 11.72 2.86 7.19
CA ILE A 84 11.48 1.72 8.10
C ILE A 84 12.69 1.52 9.02
N ASP A 85 13.91 1.54 8.46
CA ASP A 85 15.16 1.42 9.21
C ASP A 85 15.32 2.50 10.28
N ASN A 86 15.03 3.75 9.91
CA ASN A 86 15.08 4.87 10.84
C ASN A 86 14.00 4.76 11.92
N LEU A 87 12.77 4.40 11.54
CA LEU A 87 11.66 4.23 12.46
C LEU A 87 11.95 3.13 13.49
N GLN A 88 12.50 2.00 13.05
CA GLN A 88 12.92 0.93 13.96
C GLN A 88 13.93 1.44 15.01
N LYS A 89 14.96 2.18 14.56
CA LYS A 89 15.96 2.77 15.45
C LYS A 89 15.34 3.78 16.40
N PHE A 90 14.51 4.68 15.89
CA PHE A 90 13.82 5.70 16.68
C PHE A 90 12.99 5.08 17.81
N LEU A 91 12.20 4.04 17.51
CA LEU A 91 11.37 3.38 18.53
C LEU A 91 12.21 2.70 19.62
N LEU A 92 13.35 2.11 19.24
CA LEU A 92 14.30 1.53 20.20
C LEU A 92 15.00 2.60 21.04
N GLU A 93 15.41 3.71 20.43
CA GLU A 93 16.06 4.85 21.09
C GLU A 93 15.12 5.61 22.02
N LEU A 94 13.81 5.61 21.74
CA LEU A 94 12.80 6.28 22.55
C LEU A 94 12.75 5.73 23.99
N GLY A 95 13.21 4.49 24.23
CA GLY A 95 13.39 3.94 25.58
C GLY A 95 12.10 3.66 26.36
N LYS A 96 10.93 3.70 25.71
CA LYS A 96 9.60 3.51 26.33
C LYS A 96 9.10 2.06 26.30
N GLY A 97 9.99 1.13 26.59
CA GLY A 97 9.63 -0.27 26.71
C GLY A 97 9.47 -1.04 25.40
N PHE A 98 9.97 -0.51 24.28
CA PHE A 98 9.94 -1.20 22.98
C PHE A 98 10.99 -2.31 22.90
N ALA A 99 10.53 -3.52 22.59
CA ALA A 99 11.36 -4.67 22.24
C ALA A 99 11.09 -5.05 20.79
N PHE A 100 12.14 -5.06 19.96
CA PHE A 100 12.05 -5.49 18.57
C PHE A 100 11.81 -7.01 18.51
N VAL A 101 10.81 -7.42 17.73
CA VAL A 101 10.45 -8.84 17.56
C VAL A 101 10.89 -9.31 16.18
N GLU A 102 10.42 -8.63 15.13
CA GLU A 102 10.64 -9.08 13.76
C GLU A 102 10.49 -7.91 12.77
N ARG A 103 11.16 -8.00 11.62
CA ARG A 103 11.03 -7.08 10.50
C ARG A 103 10.61 -7.86 9.26
N GLN A 104 9.73 -7.28 8.45
CA GLN A 104 9.19 -7.91 7.24
C GLN A 104 8.62 -9.31 7.57
N GLN A 105 7.85 -9.40 8.65
CA GLN A 105 7.30 -10.67 9.11
C GLN A 105 6.29 -11.17 8.09
N ARG A 106 6.56 -12.34 7.52
CA ARG A 106 5.64 -13.00 6.59
C ARG A 106 4.45 -13.62 7.33
N ILE A 107 3.25 -13.25 6.89
CA ILE A 107 1.97 -13.82 7.28
C ILE A 107 1.38 -14.53 6.06
N SER A 108 1.35 -15.86 6.10
CA SER A 108 0.70 -16.67 5.06
C SER A 108 -0.76 -16.94 5.44
N THR A 109 -1.67 -16.64 4.52
CA THR A 109 -3.09 -16.99 4.59
C THR A 109 -3.50 -17.78 3.34
N ASP A 110 -4.73 -18.30 3.31
CA ASP A 110 -5.27 -18.97 2.13
C ASP A 110 -5.37 -18.02 0.91
N ASP A 111 -5.46 -16.71 1.16
CA ASP A 111 -5.60 -15.66 0.16
C ASP A 111 -4.25 -15.12 -0.36
N GLY A 112 -3.13 -15.47 0.29
CA GLY A 112 -1.79 -15.10 -0.14
C GLY A 112 -0.78 -14.87 0.97
N ASP A 113 0.40 -14.38 0.58
CA ASP A 113 1.45 -13.97 1.50
C ASP A 113 1.42 -12.45 1.70
N TYR A 114 1.44 -12.07 2.98
CA TYR A 114 1.41 -10.70 3.43
C TYR A 114 2.63 -10.43 4.31
N TYR A 115 3.03 -9.17 4.45
CA TYR A 115 4.23 -8.81 5.23
C TYR A 115 3.93 -7.64 6.15
N ILE A 116 4.25 -7.79 7.43
CA ILE A 116 4.21 -6.70 8.42
C ILE A 116 5.59 -6.06 8.45
N ASP A 117 5.68 -4.74 8.26
CA ASP A 117 6.98 -4.07 8.13
C ASP A 117 7.81 -4.19 9.40
N LEU A 118 7.21 -3.87 10.55
CA LEU A 118 7.85 -3.97 11.86
C LEU A 118 6.89 -4.55 12.90
N VAL A 119 7.43 -5.48 13.70
CA VAL A 119 6.75 -6.04 14.85
C VAL A 119 7.55 -5.70 16.10
N PHE A 120 6.88 -5.04 17.04
CA PHE A 120 7.40 -4.76 18.37
C PHE A 120 6.52 -5.40 19.44
N TYR A 121 7.13 -5.61 20.60
CA TYR A 121 6.41 -5.83 21.85
C TYR A 121 6.73 -4.68 22.79
N ASN A 122 5.70 -4.07 23.40
CA ASN A 122 5.91 -3.07 24.44
C ASN A 122 5.76 -3.75 25.80
N PHE A 123 6.83 -3.83 26.59
CA PHE A 123 6.79 -4.54 27.88
C PHE A 123 6.21 -3.72 29.04
N HIS A 124 6.12 -2.39 28.93
CA HIS A 124 5.39 -1.57 29.92
C HIS A 124 3.87 -1.74 29.75
N LEU A 125 3.42 -1.71 28.49
CA LEU A 125 2.03 -1.90 28.12
C LEU A 125 1.65 -3.38 28.07
N LYS A 126 2.62 -4.29 27.97
CA LYS A 126 2.43 -5.72 27.73
C LYS A 126 1.55 -6.01 26.51
N CYS A 127 1.88 -5.45 25.35
CA CYS A 127 1.12 -5.68 24.11
C CYS A 127 2.04 -5.72 22.89
N PHE A 128 1.58 -6.39 21.83
CA PHE A 128 2.21 -6.30 20.52
C PHE A 128 1.85 -4.99 19.83
N LEU A 129 2.80 -4.42 19.09
CA LEU A 129 2.63 -3.28 18.21
C LEU A 129 3.07 -3.69 16.81
N LEU A 130 2.13 -3.72 15.88
CA LEU A 130 2.33 -4.02 14.47
C LEU A 130 2.36 -2.71 13.70
N ILE A 131 3.36 -2.50 12.86
CA ILE A 131 3.56 -1.23 12.15
C ILE A 131 3.74 -1.49 10.67
N ASP A 132 2.96 -0.77 9.86
CA ASP A 132 3.07 -0.72 8.39
C ASP A 132 3.32 0.72 7.94
N LEU A 133 4.25 0.91 7.00
CA LEU A 133 4.51 2.18 6.32
C LEU A 133 3.88 2.15 4.92
N LYS A 134 3.12 3.18 4.57
CA LYS A 134 2.53 3.39 3.24
C LYS A 134 3.03 4.70 2.66
N MET A 135 3.65 4.62 1.48
CA MET A 135 4.10 5.78 0.71
C MET A 135 2.98 6.43 -0.12
N HIS A 136 1.79 5.82 -0.13
CA HIS A 136 0.60 6.30 -0.81
C HIS A 136 -0.50 6.67 0.20
N LYS A 137 -1.55 7.34 -0.31
CA LYS A 137 -2.77 7.61 0.46
C LYS A 137 -3.32 6.33 1.08
N LEU A 138 -3.66 6.39 2.37
CA LEU A 138 -4.27 5.28 3.08
C LEU A 138 -5.60 4.87 2.42
N THR A 139 -5.72 3.59 2.09
CA THR A 139 -6.91 2.97 1.49
C THR A 139 -7.68 2.13 2.52
N HIS A 140 -8.92 1.75 2.17
CA HIS A 140 -9.68 0.80 3.00
C HIS A 140 -9.04 -0.59 3.04
N GLN A 141 -8.28 -0.96 2.00
CA GLN A 141 -7.57 -2.23 1.95
C GLN A 141 -6.44 -2.27 2.98
N ASP A 142 -5.70 -1.17 3.16
CA ASP A 142 -4.63 -1.09 4.17
C ASP A 142 -5.19 -1.28 5.59
N VAL A 143 -6.34 -0.67 5.88
CA VAL A 143 -7.02 -0.83 7.18
C VAL A 143 -7.47 -2.28 7.37
N GLY A 144 -8.09 -2.89 6.36
CA GLY A 144 -8.52 -4.28 6.42
C GLY A 144 -7.36 -5.26 6.59
N GLN A 145 -6.22 -4.99 5.95
CA GLN A 145 -4.99 -5.77 6.08
C GLN A 145 -4.42 -5.68 7.50
N MET A 146 -4.31 -4.48 8.06
CA MET A 146 -3.88 -4.30 9.45
C MET A 146 -4.83 -4.99 10.43
N ASP A 147 -6.14 -4.88 10.20
CA ASP A 147 -7.14 -5.54 11.04
C ASP A 147 -7.00 -7.07 11.00
N MET A 148 -6.68 -7.64 9.84
CA MET A 148 -6.36 -9.06 9.70
C MET A 148 -5.12 -9.44 10.52
N TYR A 149 -4.05 -8.64 10.46
CA TYR A 149 -2.83 -8.88 11.22
C TYR A 149 -3.06 -8.89 12.73
N VAL A 150 -3.77 -7.87 13.23
CA VAL A 150 -4.10 -7.75 14.65
C VAL A 150 -4.90 -8.96 15.10
N ARG A 151 -5.96 -9.37 14.36
CA ARG A 151 -6.75 -10.56 14.70
C ARG A 151 -5.90 -11.84 14.73
N MET A 152 -5.00 -12.01 13.76
CA MET A 152 -4.10 -13.16 13.73
C MET A 152 -3.16 -13.19 14.94
N TYR A 153 -2.68 -12.03 15.39
CA TYR A 153 -1.91 -11.90 16.63
C TYR A 153 -2.72 -12.22 17.88
N GLU A 154 -3.95 -11.71 17.96
CA GLU A 154 -4.89 -11.99 19.06
C GLU A 154 -5.16 -13.50 19.21
N GLU A 155 -5.27 -14.23 18.10
CA GLU A 155 -5.59 -15.65 18.11
C GLU A 155 -4.36 -16.55 18.33
N LYS A 156 -3.18 -16.17 17.79
CA LYS A 156 -2.04 -17.09 17.67
C LYS A 156 -0.79 -16.68 18.46
N LYS A 157 -0.66 -15.42 18.85
CA LYS A 157 0.58 -14.87 19.44
C LYS A 157 0.38 -14.27 20.82
N ARG A 158 -0.77 -13.63 21.07
CA ARG A 158 -1.06 -12.96 22.33
C ARG A 158 -1.23 -13.97 23.47
N CYS A 159 -0.55 -13.73 24.59
CA CYS A 159 -0.77 -14.49 25.82
C CYS A 159 -2.00 -13.95 26.59
N SER A 160 -2.57 -14.77 27.48
CA SER A 160 -3.76 -14.39 28.26
C SER A 160 -3.56 -13.16 29.16
N ASP A 161 -2.31 -12.86 29.52
CA ASP A 161 -1.90 -11.75 30.38
C ASP A 161 -1.35 -10.55 29.60
N ASP A 162 -1.36 -10.60 28.26
CA ASP A 162 -1.05 -9.49 27.39
C ASP A 162 -2.30 -8.63 27.13
N ASN A 163 -2.09 -7.33 27.06
CA ASN A 163 -3.07 -6.37 26.57
C ASN A 163 -3.29 -6.52 25.05
N PRO A 164 -4.42 -6.01 24.52
CA PRO A 164 -4.75 -6.12 23.10
C PRO A 164 -3.65 -5.59 22.19
N THR A 165 -3.41 -6.29 21.09
CA THR A 165 -2.47 -5.92 20.03
C THR A 165 -2.90 -4.63 19.35
N ILE A 166 -1.92 -3.78 19.04
CA ILE A 166 -2.14 -2.47 18.40
C ILE A 166 -1.61 -2.54 16.98
N GLY A 167 -2.44 -2.12 16.03
CA GLY A 167 -2.01 -1.86 14.66
C GLY A 167 -1.71 -0.38 14.46
N LEU A 168 -0.61 -0.06 13.81
CA LEU A 168 -0.24 1.31 13.46
C LEU A 168 0.07 1.38 11.97
N ILE A 169 -0.68 2.20 11.24
CA ILE A 169 -0.40 2.48 9.83
C ILE A 169 0.13 3.90 9.72
N LEU A 170 1.32 4.03 9.15
CA LEU A 170 2.00 5.29 8.91
C LEU A 170 1.91 5.62 7.44
N CYS A 171 1.29 6.74 7.09
CA CYS A 171 1.09 7.18 5.72
C CYS A 171 1.94 8.42 5.44
N THR A 172 2.68 8.48 4.33
CA THR A 172 3.51 9.64 3.95
C THR A 172 3.07 10.24 2.61
N GLU A 173 1.90 10.88 2.55
CA GLU A 173 1.33 11.43 1.31
C GLU A 173 1.61 12.95 1.17
N ASN A 174 2.09 13.43 0.01
CA ASN A 174 2.16 14.86 -0.35
C ASN A 174 2.77 15.81 0.72
N ASN A 175 3.92 15.47 1.32
CA ASN A 175 4.56 16.20 2.44
C ASN A 175 3.72 16.26 3.74
N HIS A 176 2.70 15.42 3.86
CA HIS A 176 1.92 15.24 5.08
C HIS A 176 2.03 13.79 5.54
N THR A 177 2.77 13.59 6.62
CA THR A 177 2.77 12.32 7.32
C THR A 177 1.52 12.22 8.21
N VAL A 178 0.74 11.16 8.05
CA VAL A 178 -0.46 10.86 8.83
C VAL A 178 -0.26 9.51 9.50
N ALA A 179 -0.18 9.51 10.83
CA ALA A 179 -0.21 8.28 11.61
C ALA A 179 -1.65 7.93 11.95
N LYS A 180 -2.05 6.68 11.75
CA LYS A 180 -3.35 6.18 12.22
C LYS A 180 -3.17 4.89 13.01
N TYR A 181 -3.69 4.91 14.22
CA TYR A 181 -3.79 3.72 15.06
C TYR A 181 -5.06 2.93 14.69
N SER A 182 -4.91 1.66 14.30
CA SER A 182 -6.00 0.69 14.35
C SER A 182 -6.01 0.04 15.73
N VAL A 183 -7.09 0.29 16.47
CA VAL A 183 -7.36 -0.35 17.76
C VAL A 183 -8.59 -1.20 17.58
N LEU A 184 -8.39 -2.51 17.41
CA LEU A 184 -9.46 -3.49 17.42
C LEU A 184 -9.84 -3.81 18.86
N ASN A 185 -10.54 -2.91 19.55
CA ASN A 185 -11.57 -3.26 20.55
C ASN A 185 -12.27 -2.05 21.19
N ASP A 186 -13.49 -2.31 21.66
CA ASP A 186 -14.52 -1.41 22.21
C ASP A 186 -14.14 -0.54 23.42
N SER A 187 -12.86 -0.47 23.83
CA SER A 187 -12.42 0.35 24.97
C SER A 187 -11.50 1.51 24.54
N LYS A 188 -12.01 2.39 23.67
CA LYS A 188 -11.35 3.67 23.31
C LYS A 188 -10.88 4.47 24.54
N GLN A 189 -11.56 4.33 25.67
CA GLN A 189 -11.20 4.97 26.95
C GLN A 189 -9.93 4.40 27.61
N LEU A 190 -9.72 3.09 27.54
CA LEU A 190 -8.50 2.43 28.02
C LEU A 190 -7.32 2.75 27.10
N PHE A 191 -7.58 2.79 25.79
CA PHE A 191 -6.59 3.22 24.80
C PHE A 191 -6.07 4.64 25.09
N ALA A 192 -6.99 5.59 25.28
CA ALA A 192 -6.63 7.00 25.46
C ALA A 192 -5.77 7.27 26.71
N SER A 193 -5.98 6.53 27.80
CA SER A 193 -5.41 6.91 29.10
C SER A 193 -4.04 6.31 29.36
N LYS A 194 -3.80 5.05 28.94
CA LYS A 194 -2.56 4.31 29.23
C LYS A 194 -1.60 4.28 28.05
N TYR A 195 -2.11 4.23 26.82
CA TYR A 195 -1.29 4.02 25.63
C TYR A 195 -0.70 5.33 25.10
N MET A 196 -1.39 6.48 25.25
CA MET A 196 -0.84 7.77 24.83
C MET A 196 0.41 8.22 25.61
N LEU A 197 0.66 7.65 26.80
CA LEU A 197 1.85 7.98 27.60
C LEU A 197 3.09 7.21 27.16
N GLU A 198 2.92 5.93 26.81
CA GLU A 198 4.02 5.01 26.49
C GLU A 198 4.33 4.93 24.99
N LEU A 199 3.31 5.09 24.12
CA LEU A 199 3.53 5.16 22.68
C LEU A 199 3.96 6.58 22.27
N PRO A 200 4.79 6.73 21.21
CA PRO A 200 5.03 8.05 20.64
C PRO A 200 3.72 8.63 20.11
N SER A 201 3.56 9.95 20.28
CA SER A 201 2.39 10.64 19.74
C SER A 201 2.39 10.60 18.20
N GLU A 202 1.21 10.77 17.59
CA GLU A 202 1.11 10.90 16.13
C GLU A 202 2.01 12.03 15.60
N GLU A 203 2.15 13.13 16.35
CA GLU A 203 3.02 14.25 16.00
C GLU A 203 4.52 13.90 16.06
N GLU A 204 4.96 13.14 17.07
CA GLU A 204 6.36 12.69 17.18
C GLU A 204 6.74 11.79 16.00
N LEU A 205 5.88 10.81 15.69
CA LEU A 205 6.07 9.92 14.53
C LEU A 205 6.09 10.71 13.22
N ARG A 206 5.16 11.66 13.07
CA ARG A 206 5.07 12.54 11.91
C ARG A 206 6.34 13.36 11.72
N LEU A 207 6.82 14.01 12.78
CA LEU A 207 8.02 14.85 12.74
C LEU A 207 9.27 14.03 12.44
N GLN A 208 9.39 12.84 13.03
CA GLN A 208 10.53 11.96 12.80
C GLN A 208 10.58 11.48 11.34
N LEU A 209 9.46 10.98 10.80
CA LEU A 209 9.38 10.52 9.42
C LEU A 209 9.64 11.65 8.42
N GLU A 210 9.09 12.85 8.67
CA GLU A 210 9.31 14.02 7.80
C GLU A 210 10.78 14.46 7.83
N LYS A 211 11.40 14.52 9.02
CA LYS A 211 12.81 14.85 9.19
C LYS A 211 13.70 13.89 8.42
N GLU A 212 13.44 12.59 8.53
CA GLU A 212 14.24 11.58 7.86
C GLU A 212 14.04 11.62 6.35
N ARG A 213 12.80 11.75 5.88
CA ARG A 213 12.49 11.91 4.45
C ARG A 213 13.25 13.08 3.85
N GLN A 214 13.24 14.25 4.50
CA GLN A 214 13.97 15.43 4.02
C GLN A 214 15.49 15.23 4.03
N HIS A 215 16.01 14.51 5.02
CA HIS A 215 17.43 14.18 5.10
C HIS A 215 17.86 13.28 3.93
N LEU A 216 17.09 12.23 3.64
CA LEU A 216 17.34 11.31 2.53
C LEU A 216 17.27 12.02 1.16
N LEU A 217 16.26 12.88 0.95
CA LEU A 217 16.13 13.68 -0.28
C LEU A 217 17.33 14.62 -0.50
N LYS A 218 17.84 15.25 0.58
CA LYS A 218 19.03 16.12 0.51
C LYS A 218 20.30 15.35 0.19
N GLN A 219 20.43 14.10 0.62
CA GLN A 219 21.57 13.26 0.31
C GLN A 219 21.55 12.80 -1.15
N GLN A 220 20.38 12.41 -1.67
CA GLN A 220 20.22 12.04 -3.09
C GLN A 220 20.51 13.22 -4.04
N GLY A 221 20.15 14.45 -3.66
CA GLY A 221 20.49 15.66 -4.43
C GLY A 221 21.97 16.03 -4.44
N LYS A 222 22.78 15.54 -3.49
CA LYS A 222 24.24 15.78 -3.45
C LYS A 222 25.05 14.77 -4.24
N SER A 223 24.53 13.57 -4.48
CA SER A 223 25.21 12.52 -5.26
C SER A 223 25.11 12.70 -6.78
N GLN A 224 24.47 13.77 -7.25
CA GLN A 224 24.33 14.12 -8.68
C GLN A 224 25.15 15.36 -9.10
N CYS A 225 26.05 15.87 -8.25
CA CYS A 225 27.00 16.95 -8.58
C CYS A 225 28.45 16.45 -8.56
#